data_AF-A0A835DPK6-F1
#
_entry.id   AF-A0A835DPK6-F1
#
_cell.length_a   1.000
_cell.length_b   1.000
_cell.length_c   1.000
_cell.angle_alpha   90.00
_cell.angle_beta   90.00
_cell.angle_gamma   90.00
#
_symmetry.space_group_name_H-M   'P 1'
#
loop_
_entity.id
_entity.type
_entity.pdbx_description
1 polymer ?
#
loop_
_entity_poly.entity_id
_entity_poly.type
_entity_poly.pdbx_seq_one_letter_code
_entity_poly.pdbx_strand_id
1 'polypeptide(L)'
;MEMPSIFLDSSSSLYDENRDDRHHPLRIFDYDYTIKASKKSQPTESFSPKDTMTNNMCKMRYSVFSDDSRRIPELFMGAPVRAGQTLESHGSLEGLHNTVHNWTGLPISHNFDMGNFFTAARDPMFFSHHANVDRLWEIYRKSRDYKTEFNDSDWLDSSFLFYDENKQLVRVKVRDSLKPSDLRYTYEDVEIPWRSSAITPKTCSMKSPVKEMAPAIPFGSVPQALDKPLTISDIWPEFLPGISEEDFVAVLILHGIKVKDNKRARFDVYIGSPDGRAEDLVYAGSFTRLSHTHGETDVSLKLGITSLLRNFEVENAEKIVVEVIPREGDITIGGVSIELLESN
;
A
#
# COMPACT_ATOMS: atom_id res chain seq x y z
N MET A 1 -6.46 -17.51 -1.30
CA MET A 1 -5.38 -16.49 -1.24
C MET A 1 -4.16 -17.13 -0.59
N GLU A 2 -3.73 -18.27 -1.10
CA GLU A 2 -2.62 -19.04 -0.52
C GLU A 2 -1.48 -19.04 -1.53
N MET A 3 -0.28 -19.41 -1.06
CA MET A 3 0.83 -19.65 -1.98
C MET A 3 0.45 -20.76 -2.99
N PRO A 4 0.56 -20.51 -4.31
CA PRO A 4 0.15 -21.52 -5.28
C PRO A 4 1.00 -22.79 -5.18
N SER A 5 0.36 -23.95 -5.20
CA SER A 5 1.00 -25.25 -4.94
C SER A 5 2.14 -25.58 -5.91
N ILE A 6 2.10 -25.06 -7.14
CA ILE A 6 3.16 -25.24 -8.16
C ILE A 6 4.53 -24.71 -7.72
N PHE A 7 4.56 -23.80 -6.74
CA PHE A 7 5.79 -23.25 -6.17
C PHE A 7 6.27 -24.06 -4.96
N LEU A 8 5.46 -24.93 -4.36
CA LEU A 8 5.76 -25.61 -3.09
C LEU A 8 6.54 -26.92 -3.26
N ASP A 9 6.58 -27.48 -4.47
CA ASP A 9 7.27 -28.74 -4.75
C ASP A 9 8.79 -28.52 -4.84
N SER A 10 9.55 -29.00 -3.85
CA SER A 10 11.00 -28.84 -3.80
C SER A 10 11.77 -29.54 -4.93
N SER A 11 11.12 -30.39 -5.72
CA SER A 11 11.68 -30.96 -6.95
C SER A 11 11.43 -30.11 -8.20
N SER A 12 10.58 -29.08 -8.11
CA SER A 12 10.23 -28.17 -9.19
C SER A 12 11.29 -27.09 -9.40
N SER A 13 11.47 -26.68 -10.66
CA SER A 13 12.27 -25.49 -11.00
C SER A 13 11.65 -24.17 -10.55
N LEU A 14 10.39 -24.19 -10.09
CA LEU A 14 9.68 -23.04 -9.54
C LEU A 14 9.89 -22.89 -8.02
N TYR A 15 10.52 -23.86 -7.37
CA TYR A 15 10.75 -23.83 -5.93
C TYR A 15 11.90 -22.89 -5.56
N ASP A 16 11.76 -22.30 -4.38
CA ASP A 16 12.81 -21.54 -3.71
C ASP A 16 12.82 -21.92 -2.22
N GLU A 17 14.00 -22.21 -1.69
CA GLU A 17 14.22 -22.54 -0.28
C GLU A 17 14.22 -21.31 0.63
N ASN A 18 14.40 -20.10 0.09
CA ASN A 18 14.44 -18.84 0.82
C ASN A 18 13.05 -18.22 1.01
N ARG A 19 12.05 -19.05 1.35
CA ARG A 19 10.70 -18.62 1.69
C ARG A 19 10.41 -18.81 3.17
N ASP A 20 9.46 -18.06 3.71
CA ASP A 20 9.05 -18.19 5.11
C ASP A 20 8.19 -19.45 5.33
N ASP A 21 8.81 -20.53 5.78
CA ASP A 21 8.15 -21.83 6.05
C ASP A 21 6.96 -21.73 7.01
N ARG A 22 6.85 -20.66 7.82
CA ARG A 22 5.69 -20.44 8.70
C ARG A 22 4.38 -20.22 7.92
N HIS A 23 4.49 -20.01 6.61
CA HIS A 23 3.39 -19.80 5.70
C HIS A 23 3.06 -21.04 4.85
N HIS A 24 3.78 -22.15 5.07
CA HIS A 24 3.66 -23.38 4.29
C HIS A 24 3.02 -24.52 5.12
N PRO A 25 2.20 -25.40 4.50
CA PRO A 25 1.28 -25.16 3.38
C PRO A 25 -0.09 -24.64 3.87
N LEU A 26 -0.90 -24.07 2.96
CA LEU A 26 -2.32 -23.71 3.17
C LEU A 26 -2.57 -22.52 4.13
N ARG A 27 -1.63 -21.60 4.25
CA ARG A 27 -1.86 -20.37 5.01
C ARG A 27 -2.45 -19.28 4.10
N ILE A 28 -3.57 -18.70 4.54
CA ILE A 28 -4.11 -17.50 3.90
C ILE A 28 -3.12 -16.35 4.08
N PHE A 29 -2.70 -15.77 2.96
CA PHE A 29 -1.91 -14.53 2.94
C PHE A 29 -2.65 -13.42 3.67
N ASP A 30 -1.95 -12.55 4.38
CA ASP A 30 -2.53 -11.47 5.18
C ASP A 30 -1.90 -10.13 4.80
N TYR A 31 -2.70 -9.19 4.29
CA TYR A 31 -2.23 -7.83 4.03
C TYR A 31 -1.95 -7.02 5.32
N ASP A 32 -2.21 -7.55 6.51
CA ASP A 32 -1.74 -7.02 7.80
C ASP A 32 -0.49 -7.72 8.34
N TYR A 33 0.17 -8.54 7.53
CA TYR A 33 1.39 -9.24 7.92
C TYR A 33 2.49 -8.28 8.41
N THR A 34 3.02 -8.62 9.59
CA THR A 34 4.13 -7.95 10.26
C THR A 34 4.99 -8.98 10.98
N ILE A 35 6.29 -8.72 11.13
CA ILE A 35 7.17 -9.58 11.94
C ILE A 35 7.38 -8.91 13.29
N LYS A 36 6.74 -9.42 14.35
CA LYS A 36 7.07 -8.98 15.71
C LYS A 36 8.48 -9.44 16.07
N ALA A 37 9.36 -8.48 16.35
CA ALA A 37 10.77 -8.70 16.70
C ALA A 37 11.01 -9.54 17.97
N SER A 38 9.98 -9.81 18.79
CA SER A 38 10.15 -10.56 20.03
C SER A 38 9.96 -12.07 19.86
N LYS A 39 11.09 -12.79 19.79
CA LYS A 39 11.29 -14.21 20.13
C LYS A 39 10.61 -15.25 19.23
N LYS A 40 11.29 -15.84 18.24
CA LYS A 40 10.99 -17.19 17.70
C LYS A 40 9.49 -17.55 17.46
N SER A 41 8.59 -16.58 17.28
CA SER A 41 7.16 -16.79 17.51
C SER A 41 6.38 -16.46 16.25
N GLN A 42 5.53 -17.42 15.90
CA GLN A 42 4.29 -17.34 15.14
C GLN A 42 3.97 -15.95 14.56
N PRO A 43 3.82 -15.79 13.23
CA PRO A 43 3.06 -14.66 12.66
C PRO A 43 1.80 -14.40 13.49
N THR A 44 1.45 -13.13 13.67
CA THR A 44 0.29 -12.74 14.46
C THR A 44 -0.98 -13.26 13.79
N GLU A 45 -1.43 -14.46 14.15
CA GLU A 45 -2.81 -14.90 13.87
C GLU A 45 -3.72 -14.09 14.79
N SER A 46 -4.05 -12.87 14.39
CA SER A 46 -5.09 -12.08 15.05
C SER A 46 -6.50 -12.49 14.59
N PHE A 47 -6.63 -13.21 13.47
CA PHE A 47 -7.89 -13.44 12.79
C PHE A 47 -8.04 -14.87 12.27
N SER A 48 -9.29 -15.34 12.16
CA SER A 48 -9.59 -16.61 11.48
C SER A 48 -9.29 -16.50 9.97
N PRO A 49 -9.03 -17.62 9.25
CA PRO A 49 -8.79 -17.57 7.80
C PRO A 49 -9.87 -16.82 7.00
N LYS A 50 -11.14 -16.91 7.44
CA LYS A 50 -12.27 -16.21 6.83
C LYS A 50 -12.20 -14.70 7.07
N ASP A 51 -11.83 -14.29 8.28
CA ASP A 51 -11.69 -12.88 8.64
C ASP A 51 -10.49 -12.27 7.92
N THR A 52 -9.35 -12.98 7.82
CA THR A 52 -8.19 -12.56 7.02
C THR A 52 -8.56 -12.38 5.55
N MET A 53 -9.31 -13.33 4.96
CA MET A 53 -9.75 -13.19 3.57
C MET A 53 -10.69 -11.99 3.39
N THR A 54 -11.62 -11.76 4.33
CA THR A 54 -12.51 -10.61 4.30
C THR A 54 -11.72 -9.30 4.39
N ASN A 55 -10.78 -9.22 5.34
CA ASN A 55 -9.89 -8.08 5.51
C ASN A 55 -9.06 -7.78 4.26
N ASN A 56 -8.55 -8.82 3.60
CA ASN A 56 -7.83 -8.65 2.34
C ASN A 56 -8.72 -8.09 1.24
N MET A 57 -9.95 -8.58 1.10
CA MET A 57 -10.91 -8.00 0.14
C MET A 57 -11.23 -6.54 0.47
N CYS A 58 -11.35 -6.21 1.75
CA CYS A 58 -11.60 -4.85 2.22
C CYS A 58 -10.46 -3.90 1.83
N LYS A 59 -9.19 -4.29 2.04
CA LYS A 59 -8.03 -3.47 1.63
C LYS A 59 -7.92 -3.31 0.12
N MET A 60 -8.20 -4.37 -0.64
CA MET A 60 -8.27 -4.26 -2.10
C MET A 60 -9.33 -3.24 -2.53
N ARG A 61 -10.55 -3.34 -1.98
CA ARG A 61 -11.68 -2.48 -2.36
C ARG A 61 -11.56 -1.04 -1.87
N TYR A 62 -11.19 -0.83 -0.60
CA TYR A 62 -11.29 0.47 0.07
C TYR A 62 -9.96 1.17 0.27
N SER A 63 -8.81 0.52 0.01
CA SER A 63 -7.50 1.17 0.02
C SER A 63 -6.95 1.31 -1.39
N VAL A 64 -6.80 0.21 -2.14
CA VAL A 64 -6.18 0.25 -3.48
C VAL A 64 -7.17 0.72 -4.56
N PHE A 65 -8.37 0.16 -4.59
CA PHE A 65 -9.42 0.50 -5.57
C PHE A 65 -10.50 1.41 -4.98
N SER A 66 -10.13 2.26 -4.02
CA SER A 66 -11.05 3.25 -3.46
C SER A 66 -11.50 4.25 -4.55
N ASP A 67 -12.63 4.90 -4.31
CA ASP A 67 -13.10 5.98 -5.19
C ASP A 67 -12.07 7.11 -5.32
N ASP A 68 -11.35 7.36 -4.22
CA ASP A 68 -10.32 8.39 -4.15
C ASP A 68 -9.13 8.03 -5.05
N SER A 69 -8.63 6.79 -4.96
CA SER A 69 -7.55 6.28 -5.83
C SER A 69 -7.97 6.21 -7.30
N ARG A 70 -9.24 5.97 -7.58
CA ARG A 70 -9.78 5.98 -8.96
C ARG A 70 -9.79 7.38 -9.57
N ARG A 71 -9.99 8.42 -8.75
CA ARG A 71 -10.03 9.83 -9.19
C ARG A 71 -8.65 10.47 -9.27
N ILE A 72 -7.72 10.05 -8.41
CA ILE A 72 -6.36 10.57 -8.35
C ILE A 72 -5.34 9.43 -8.62
N PRO A 73 -4.82 9.32 -9.85
CA PRO A 73 -3.88 8.24 -10.22
C PRO A 73 -2.61 8.16 -9.39
N GLU A 74 -2.15 9.30 -8.86
CA GLU A 74 -1.02 9.35 -7.94
C GLU A 74 -1.24 8.50 -6.68
N LEU A 75 -2.47 8.43 -6.16
CA LEU A 75 -2.77 7.57 -4.99
C LEU A 75 -2.70 6.08 -5.31
N PHE A 76 -2.83 5.69 -6.59
CA PHE A 76 -2.72 4.30 -7.03
C PHE A 76 -1.30 3.94 -7.48
N MET A 77 -0.68 4.78 -8.31
CA MET A 77 0.62 4.53 -8.96
C MET A 77 1.82 5.15 -8.26
N GLY A 78 1.62 6.18 -7.43
CA GLY A 78 2.68 6.94 -6.77
C GLY A 78 2.93 8.31 -7.39
N ALA A 79 3.71 9.12 -6.66
CA ALA A 79 4.09 10.47 -7.03
C ALA A 79 5.08 10.48 -8.22
N PRO A 80 5.09 11.55 -9.04
CA PRO A 80 6.01 11.65 -10.16
C PRO A 80 7.48 11.68 -9.70
N VAL A 81 8.33 10.93 -10.40
CA VAL A 81 9.79 10.98 -10.22
C VAL A 81 10.44 11.35 -11.54
N ARG A 82 11.11 12.51 -11.57
CA ARG A 82 11.85 13.00 -12.74
C ARG A 82 13.36 12.89 -12.53
N ALA A 83 14.11 13.07 -13.61
CA ALA A 83 15.57 13.05 -13.55
C ALA A 83 16.11 14.05 -12.50
N GLY A 84 16.94 13.55 -11.58
CA GLY A 84 17.50 14.35 -10.48
C GLY A 84 16.61 14.45 -9.24
N GLN A 85 15.41 13.87 -9.25
CA GLN A 85 14.52 13.79 -8.09
C GLN A 85 14.66 12.44 -7.37
N THR A 86 14.31 12.43 -6.10
CA THR A 86 14.07 11.22 -5.31
C THR A 86 12.58 10.93 -5.28
N LEU A 87 12.21 9.68 -4.99
CA LEU A 87 10.82 9.31 -4.78
C LEU A 87 10.21 10.11 -3.63
N GLU A 88 9.08 10.77 -3.87
CA GLU A 88 8.31 11.44 -2.84
C GLU A 88 7.37 10.46 -2.14
N SER A 89 6.53 9.73 -2.89
CA SER A 89 5.53 8.83 -2.34
C SER A 89 5.25 7.67 -3.30
N HIS A 90 5.11 6.47 -2.75
CA HIS A 90 4.64 5.31 -3.51
C HIS A 90 3.11 5.23 -3.52
N GLY A 91 2.56 4.61 -4.54
CA GLY A 91 1.13 4.38 -4.65
C GLY A 91 0.61 3.30 -3.71
N SER A 92 -0.69 3.30 -3.45
CA SER A 92 -1.36 2.28 -2.62
C SER A 92 -1.15 0.85 -3.13
N LEU A 93 -1.07 0.65 -4.46
CA LEU A 93 -0.78 -0.67 -5.04
C LEU A 93 0.62 -1.16 -4.63
N GLU A 94 1.64 -0.30 -4.73
CA GLU A 94 3.01 -0.62 -4.32
C GLU A 94 3.10 -0.94 -2.81
N GLY A 95 2.36 -0.20 -1.97
CA GLY A 95 2.26 -0.46 -0.54
C GLY A 95 1.71 -1.86 -0.20
N LEU A 96 0.61 -2.28 -0.83
CA LEU A 96 0.09 -3.65 -0.66
C LEU A 96 1.02 -4.71 -1.27
N HIS A 97 1.61 -4.42 -2.44
CA HIS A 97 2.61 -5.26 -3.09
C HIS A 97 3.79 -5.57 -2.16
N ASN A 98 4.28 -4.57 -1.42
CA ASN A 98 5.38 -4.73 -0.47
C ASN A 98 5.04 -5.71 0.66
N THR A 99 3.75 -5.87 1.01
CA THR A 99 3.35 -6.86 2.02
C THR A 99 3.49 -8.29 1.52
N VAL A 100 3.24 -8.56 0.23
CA VAL A 100 3.43 -9.90 -0.37
C VAL A 100 4.90 -10.30 -0.33
N HIS A 101 5.79 -9.38 -0.71
CA HIS A 101 7.24 -9.58 -0.61
C HIS A 101 7.67 -9.90 0.83
N ASN A 102 7.21 -9.10 1.81
CA ASN A 102 7.52 -9.30 3.21
C ASN A 102 7.01 -10.63 3.77
N TRP A 103 5.81 -11.05 3.34
CA TRP A 103 5.20 -12.31 3.75
C TRP A 103 5.93 -13.50 3.13
N THR A 104 6.34 -13.43 1.88
CA THR A 104 6.99 -14.57 1.22
C THR A 104 8.46 -14.74 1.65
N GLY A 105 9.22 -13.66 1.82
CA GLY A 105 10.66 -13.72 2.07
C GLY A 105 11.07 -14.25 3.45
N LEU A 106 12.19 -15.00 3.52
CA LEU A 106 12.70 -15.61 4.74
C LEU A 106 13.19 -14.56 5.75
N PRO A 107 12.61 -14.47 6.96
CA PRO A 107 12.89 -13.39 7.90
C PRO A 107 14.29 -13.43 8.55
N ILE A 108 15.03 -14.54 8.43
CA ILE A 108 16.28 -14.81 9.18
C ILE A 108 17.55 -14.56 8.34
N SER A 109 17.44 -14.35 7.02
CA SER A 109 18.60 -14.19 6.11
C SER A 109 18.53 -12.92 5.27
N HIS A 110 18.63 -11.73 5.91
CA HIS A 110 18.50 -10.44 5.19
C HIS A 110 17.22 -10.28 4.36
N ASN A 111 16.21 -11.09 4.66
CA ASN A 111 14.90 -11.12 4.01
C ASN A 111 14.97 -11.66 2.58
N PHE A 112 16.00 -12.44 2.26
CA PHE A 112 16.07 -13.12 0.97
C PHE A 112 14.94 -14.16 0.85
N ASP A 113 14.44 -14.50 -0.33
CA ASP A 113 14.64 -13.75 -1.57
C ASP A 113 13.56 -12.68 -1.74
N MET A 114 12.28 -13.07 -1.74
CA MET A 114 11.15 -12.15 -1.96
C MET A 114 11.11 -10.93 -1.02
N GLY A 115 11.67 -10.98 0.20
CA GLY A 115 11.60 -9.86 1.15
C GLY A 115 12.63 -8.74 0.91
N ASN A 116 13.46 -8.84 -0.14
CA ASN A 116 14.50 -7.87 -0.44
C ASN A 116 14.61 -7.60 -1.95
N PHE A 117 14.49 -6.34 -2.38
CA PHE A 117 14.53 -6.00 -3.80
C PHE A 117 15.81 -6.46 -4.52
N PHE A 118 16.94 -6.54 -3.81
CA PHE A 118 18.20 -7.00 -4.40
C PHE A 118 18.16 -8.47 -4.84
N THR A 119 17.28 -9.28 -4.23
CA THR A 119 17.27 -10.73 -4.44
C THR A 119 15.90 -11.31 -4.77
N ALA A 120 14.82 -10.52 -4.70
CA ALA A 120 13.45 -10.97 -4.90
C ALA A 120 13.25 -11.77 -6.20
N ALA A 121 13.84 -11.32 -7.31
CA ALA A 121 13.70 -12.00 -8.60
C ALA A 121 14.46 -13.34 -8.73
N ARG A 122 15.20 -13.76 -7.70
CA ARG A 122 15.79 -15.11 -7.64
C ARG A 122 14.73 -16.17 -7.37
N ASP A 123 13.65 -15.79 -6.67
CA ASP A 123 12.47 -16.62 -6.49
C ASP A 123 11.60 -16.55 -7.76
N PRO A 124 11.33 -17.66 -8.47
CA PRO A 124 10.46 -17.68 -9.64
C PRO A 124 9.05 -17.12 -9.39
N MET A 125 8.57 -17.15 -8.15
CA MET A 125 7.27 -16.58 -7.76
C MET A 125 7.20 -15.07 -7.95
N PHE A 126 8.34 -14.38 -7.90
CA PHE A 126 8.45 -12.94 -8.17
C PHE A 126 7.70 -12.54 -9.44
N PHE A 127 7.93 -13.25 -10.54
CA PHE A 127 7.32 -12.94 -11.83
C PHE A 127 5.81 -13.21 -11.83
N SER A 128 5.34 -14.22 -11.11
CA SER A 128 3.91 -14.52 -10.96
C SER A 128 3.19 -13.45 -10.10
N HIS A 129 3.83 -13.02 -9.02
CA HIS A 129 3.36 -11.91 -8.20
C HIS A 129 3.27 -10.61 -9.02
N HIS A 130 4.34 -10.23 -9.72
CA HIS A 130 4.35 -9.04 -10.57
C HIS A 130 3.40 -9.14 -11.78
N ALA A 131 3.15 -10.33 -12.32
CA ALA A 131 2.11 -10.53 -13.31
C ALA A 131 0.72 -10.19 -12.75
N ASN A 132 0.43 -10.51 -11.49
CA ASN A 132 -0.82 -10.07 -10.87
C ASN A 132 -0.83 -8.57 -10.55
N VAL A 133 0.31 -7.96 -10.21
CA VAL A 133 0.42 -6.49 -10.05
C VAL A 133 0.09 -5.77 -11.36
N ASP A 134 0.66 -6.23 -12.48
CA ASP A 134 0.34 -5.71 -13.82
C ASP A 134 -1.14 -5.92 -14.18
N ARG A 135 -1.71 -7.10 -13.85
CA ARG A 135 -3.16 -7.34 -13.97
C ARG A 135 -4.00 -6.36 -13.16
N LEU A 136 -3.56 -5.98 -11.96
CA LEU A 136 -4.27 -5.01 -11.12
C LEU A 136 -4.26 -3.60 -11.76
N TRP A 137 -3.19 -3.24 -12.47
CA TRP A 137 -3.18 -2.01 -13.27
C TRP A 137 -4.23 -2.07 -14.40
N GLU A 138 -4.35 -3.19 -15.13
CA GLU A 138 -5.39 -3.33 -16.16
C GLU A 138 -6.82 -3.24 -15.58
N ILE A 139 -7.04 -3.85 -14.41
CA ILE A 139 -8.32 -3.75 -13.68
C ILE A 139 -8.61 -2.30 -13.24
N TYR A 140 -7.58 -1.55 -12.87
CA TYR A 140 -7.66 -0.13 -12.50
C TYR A 140 -7.99 0.74 -13.71
N ARG A 141 -7.28 0.56 -14.82
CA ARG A 141 -7.54 1.23 -16.11
C ARG A 141 -8.99 1.03 -16.54
N LYS A 142 -9.48 -0.21 -16.50
CA LYS A 142 -10.88 -0.53 -16.82
C LYS A 142 -11.87 0.18 -15.89
N SER A 143 -11.54 0.37 -14.61
CA SER A 143 -12.40 1.12 -13.67
C SER A 143 -12.43 2.63 -13.92
N ARG A 144 -11.49 3.14 -14.72
CA ARG A 144 -11.39 4.54 -15.15
C ARG A 144 -11.78 4.72 -16.62
N ASP A 145 -12.52 3.78 -17.20
CA ASP A 145 -12.90 3.78 -18.61
C ASP A 145 -11.69 3.97 -19.55
N TYR A 146 -10.53 3.45 -19.16
CA TYR A 146 -9.24 3.56 -19.84
C TYR A 146 -8.74 5.00 -20.05
N LYS A 147 -9.20 5.96 -19.24
CA LYS A 147 -8.61 7.30 -19.18
C LYS A 147 -7.15 7.21 -18.76
N THR A 148 -6.26 7.87 -19.52
CA THR A 148 -4.83 7.93 -19.22
C THR A 148 -4.59 8.44 -17.80
N GLU A 149 -3.69 7.77 -17.06
CA GLU A 149 -3.34 8.13 -15.69
C GLU A 149 -2.62 9.46 -15.61
N PHE A 150 -1.60 9.64 -16.45
CA PHE A 150 -0.81 10.85 -16.50
C PHE A 150 -0.62 11.27 -17.97
N ASN A 151 -1.17 12.43 -18.33
CA ASN A 151 -0.90 13.06 -19.64
C ASN A 151 0.33 13.97 -19.56
N ASP A 152 1.35 13.52 -18.84
CA ASP A 152 2.63 14.21 -18.65
C ASP A 152 3.67 13.60 -19.60
N SER A 153 4.31 14.44 -20.42
CA SER A 153 5.38 14.00 -21.32
C SER A 153 6.55 13.39 -20.56
N ASP A 154 6.88 13.87 -19.36
CA ASP A 154 8.00 13.34 -18.58
C ASP A 154 7.74 11.86 -18.21
N TRP A 155 6.50 11.52 -17.84
CA TRP A 155 6.10 10.14 -17.60
C TRP A 155 6.05 9.33 -18.89
N LEU A 156 5.35 9.84 -19.92
CA LEU A 156 5.16 9.12 -21.18
C LEU A 156 6.46 8.88 -21.97
N ASP A 157 7.44 9.77 -21.86
CA ASP A 157 8.73 9.68 -22.54
C ASP A 157 9.84 9.03 -21.71
N SER A 158 9.59 8.77 -20.43
CA SER A 158 10.48 7.99 -19.58
C SER A 158 10.81 6.66 -20.25
N SER A 159 12.11 6.33 -20.28
CA SER A 159 12.60 5.18 -21.03
C SER A 159 13.47 4.25 -20.19
N PHE A 160 13.32 2.97 -20.44
CA PHE A 160 14.06 1.90 -19.77
C PHE A 160 14.83 1.08 -20.79
N LEU A 161 15.88 0.39 -20.34
CA LEU A 161 16.70 -0.49 -21.17
C LEU A 161 16.55 -1.93 -20.70
N PHE A 162 16.16 -2.81 -21.63
CA PHE A 162 16.04 -4.26 -21.37
C PHE A 162 16.78 -5.05 -22.44
N TYR A 163 17.25 -6.23 -22.08
CA TYR A 163 17.66 -7.23 -23.08
C TYR A 163 16.43 -7.99 -23.55
N ASP A 164 16.27 -8.14 -24.86
CA ASP A 164 15.25 -8.99 -25.46
C ASP A 164 15.70 -10.47 -25.53
N GLU A 165 14.83 -11.33 -26.07
CA GLU A 165 15.11 -12.76 -26.24
C GLU A 165 16.26 -13.05 -27.23
N ASN A 166 16.62 -12.07 -28.08
CA ASN A 166 17.71 -12.12 -29.05
C ASN A 166 19.01 -11.51 -28.50
N LYS A 167 19.06 -11.22 -27.19
CA LYS A 167 20.19 -10.60 -26.48
C LYS A 167 20.53 -9.20 -27.01
N GLN A 168 19.56 -8.50 -27.58
CA GLN A 168 19.70 -7.12 -28.02
C GLN A 168 19.26 -6.17 -26.92
N LEU A 169 20.02 -5.09 -26.73
CA LEU A 169 19.64 -4.03 -25.80
C LEU A 169 18.59 -3.14 -26.47
N VAL A 170 17.37 -3.15 -25.95
CA VAL A 170 16.23 -2.41 -26.47
C VAL A 170 15.85 -1.30 -25.50
N ARG A 171 15.59 -0.11 -26.06
CA ARG A 171 15.01 1.01 -25.31
C ARG A 171 13.50 1.01 -25.49
N VAL A 172 12.77 0.99 -24.39
CA VAL A 172 11.30 1.05 -24.35
C VAL A 172 10.85 2.33 -23.64
N LYS A 173 9.66 2.82 -23.96
CA LYS A 173 9.04 3.97 -23.28
C LYS A 173 7.74 3.56 -22.61
N VAL A 174 7.37 4.27 -21.55
CA VAL A 174 6.10 4.06 -20.82
C VAL A 174 4.88 4.13 -21.75
N ARG A 175 4.85 5.09 -22.67
CA ARG A 175 3.72 5.25 -23.61
C ARG A 175 3.44 4.00 -24.47
N ASP A 176 4.45 3.18 -24.71
CA ASP A 176 4.34 1.99 -25.57
C ASP A 176 3.84 0.76 -24.78
N SER A 177 3.72 0.85 -23.45
CA SER A 177 3.22 -0.22 -22.58
C SER A 177 1.82 0.05 -22.02
N LEU A 178 1.17 1.15 -22.42
CA LEU A 178 -0.13 1.53 -21.88
C LEU A 178 -1.26 0.59 -22.30
N LYS A 179 -1.07 -0.30 -23.26
CA LYS A 179 -2.10 -1.25 -23.71
C LYS A 179 -1.48 -2.64 -23.83
N PRO A 180 -1.87 -3.61 -22.97
CA PRO A 180 -1.36 -4.99 -23.06
C PRO A 180 -1.51 -5.63 -24.45
N SER A 181 -2.58 -5.26 -25.19
CA SER A 181 -2.81 -5.73 -26.57
C SER A 181 -1.70 -5.35 -27.54
N ASP A 182 -1.08 -4.17 -27.38
CA ASP A 182 0.00 -3.69 -28.24
C ASP A 182 1.29 -4.50 -27.99
N LEU A 183 1.42 -5.02 -26.76
CA LEU A 183 2.44 -5.97 -26.32
C LEU A 183 2.04 -7.44 -26.53
N ARG A 184 0.88 -7.69 -27.15
CA ARG A 184 0.36 -9.00 -27.56
C ARG A 184 0.08 -9.97 -26.40
N TYR A 185 -0.33 -9.46 -25.25
CA TYR A 185 -0.81 -10.29 -24.14
C TYR A 185 -2.10 -9.74 -23.52
N THR A 186 -2.76 -10.58 -22.74
CA THR A 186 -3.89 -10.22 -21.87
C THR A 186 -3.95 -11.20 -20.70
N TYR A 187 -4.78 -10.89 -19.70
CA TYR A 187 -5.11 -11.78 -18.60
C TYR A 187 -6.41 -12.54 -18.88
N GLU A 188 -6.50 -13.76 -18.33
CA GLU A 188 -7.76 -14.49 -18.25
C GLU A 188 -8.78 -13.71 -17.40
N ASP A 189 -10.03 -13.70 -17.86
CA ASP A 189 -11.13 -13.09 -17.10
C ASP A 189 -11.55 -14.04 -15.98
N VAL A 190 -11.26 -13.64 -14.75
CA VAL A 190 -11.57 -14.39 -13.53
C VAL A 190 -12.29 -13.48 -12.55
N GLU A 191 -13.08 -14.08 -11.66
CA GLU A 191 -13.86 -13.35 -10.67
C GLU A 191 -12.99 -12.37 -9.86
N ILE A 192 -13.53 -11.17 -9.63
CA ILE A 192 -12.93 -10.13 -8.80
C ILE A 192 -13.75 -9.99 -7.51
N PRO A 193 -13.54 -10.88 -6.52
CA PRO A 193 -14.45 -11.02 -5.37
C PRO A 193 -14.49 -9.77 -4.47
N TRP A 194 -13.45 -8.95 -4.43
CA TRP A 194 -13.47 -7.68 -3.67
C TRP A 194 -14.39 -6.62 -4.30
N ARG A 195 -14.87 -6.82 -5.54
CA ARG A 195 -15.93 -5.98 -6.14
C ARG A 195 -17.35 -6.40 -5.76
N SER A 196 -17.52 -7.56 -5.12
CA SER A 196 -18.83 -8.05 -4.67
C SER A 196 -19.56 -7.04 -3.77
N SER A 197 -20.88 -6.92 -3.92
CA SER A 197 -21.74 -6.10 -3.05
C SER A 197 -21.77 -6.59 -1.60
N ALA A 198 -21.31 -7.82 -1.35
CA ALA A 198 -21.13 -8.35 0.01
C ALA A 198 -19.99 -7.64 0.78
N ILE A 199 -19.04 -7.02 0.08
CA ILE A 199 -17.91 -6.30 0.70
C ILE A 199 -18.31 -4.83 0.90
N THR A 200 -18.84 -4.53 2.07
CA THR A 200 -19.36 -3.21 2.47
C THR A 200 -18.48 -2.55 3.55
N PRO A 201 -18.56 -1.23 3.78
CA PRO A 201 -17.85 -0.59 4.89
C PRO A 201 -18.16 -1.24 6.25
N LYS A 202 -19.40 -1.69 6.47
CA LYS A 202 -19.82 -2.40 7.70
C LYS A 202 -19.10 -3.74 7.89
N THR A 203 -18.96 -4.53 6.83
CA THR A 203 -18.19 -5.79 6.87
C THR A 203 -16.68 -5.54 6.95
N CYS A 204 -16.24 -4.36 6.55
CA CYS A 204 -14.85 -3.91 6.55
C CYS A 204 -14.50 -3.04 7.76
N SER A 205 -15.22 -3.19 8.88
CA SER A 205 -14.89 -2.53 10.15
C SER A 205 -13.55 -3.04 10.68
N MET A 206 -12.46 -2.53 10.10
CA MET A 206 -11.09 -2.74 10.53
C MET A 206 -10.87 -1.92 11.78
N LYS A 207 -11.26 -2.49 12.93
CA LYS A 207 -11.14 -1.80 14.21
C LYS A 207 -9.69 -1.50 14.51
N SER A 208 -9.45 -0.32 15.06
CA SER A 208 -8.17 -0.02 15.65
C SER A 208 -7.83 -1.03 16.76
N PRO A 209 -6.58 -1.52 16.84
CA PRO A 209 -6.15 -2.43 17.89
C PRO A 209 -5.94 -1.72 19.24
N VAL A 210 -5.93 -0.38 19.28
CA VAL A 210 -5.78 0.37 20.52
C VAL A 210 -7.10 0.44 21.28
N LYS A 211 -7.01 0.35 22.61
CA LYS A 211 -8.17 0.45 23.51
C LYS A 211 -8.47 1.90 23.90
N GLU A 212 -7.43 2.72 23.96
CA GLU A 212 -7.48 4.13 24.31
C GLU A 212 -6.50 4.86 23.40
N MET A 213 -6.91 6.03 22.92
CA MET A 213 -6.06 6.88 22.07
C MET A 213 -4.92 7.46 22.91
N ALA A 214 -3.72 7.55 22.33
CA ALA A 214 -2.62 8.27 22.96
C ALA A 214 -2.98 9.76 23.15
N PRO A 215 -2.37 10.47 24.12
CA PRO A 215 -2.55 11.92 24.26
C PRO A 215 -2.24 12.63 22.95
N ALA A 216 -3.21 13.40 22.46
CA ALA A 216 -3.08 14.09 21.19
C ALA A 216 -2.01 15.20 21.26
N ILE A 217 -1.21 15.30 20.22
CA ILE A 217 -0.28 16.42 20.01
C ILE A 217 -0.73 17.24 18.78
N PRO A 218 -0.47 18.55 18.76
CA PRO A 218 -0.82 19.38 17.61
C PRO A 218 0.02 19.02 16.37
N PHE A 219 -0.57 19.25 15.20
CA PHE A 219 0.13 19.21 13.91
C PHE A 219 1.35 20.17 13.89
N GLY A 220 2.39 19.80 13.14
CA GLY A 220 3.59 20.61 12.96
C GLY A 220 4.51 20.65 14.19
N SER A 221 4.29 19.74 15.15
CA SER A 221 5.28 19.44 16.18
C SER A 221 6.59 18.95 15.54
N VAL A 222 7.68 19.01 16.30
CA VAL A 222 8.98 18.48 15.87
C VAL A 222 8.85 17.02 15.42
N PRO A 223 9.72 16.52 14.52
CA PRO A 223 9.69 15.13 14.07
C PRO A 223 9.58 14.13 15.23
N GLN A 224 8.65 13.19 15.13
CA GLN A 224 8.33 12.23 16.18
C GLN A 224 8.86 10.84 15.83
N ALA A 225 9.54 10.21 16.77
CA ALA A 225 9.83 8.78 16.69
C ALA A 225 8.54 7.99 16.92
N LEU A 226 8.30 6.97 16.11
CA LEU A 226 7.10 6.13 16.19
C LEU A 226 7.43 4.84 16.97
N ASP A 227 7.79 4.98 18.24
CA ASP A 227 8.06 3.86 19.16
C ASP A 227 6.78 3.31 19.82
N LYS A 228 5.72 4.13 19.83
CA LYS A 228 4.38 3.85 20.36
C LYS A 228 3.32 4.51 19.48
N PRO A 229 2.01 4.21 19.67
CA PRO A 229 0.95 4.90 18.97
C PRO A 229 1.05 6.42 19.14
N LEU A 230 0.90 7.15 18.04
CA LEU A 230 0.98 8.59 17.96
C LEU A 230 -0.39 9.14 17.52
N THR A 231 -0.99 9.99 18.37
CA THR A 231 -2.25 10.66 18.07
C THR A 231 -2.00 12.13 17.73
N ILE A 232 -2.49 12.57 16.57
CA ILE A 232 -2.33 13.94 16.08
C ILE A 232 -3.73 14.53 15.91
N SER A 233 -4.00 15.65 16.58
CA SER A 233 -5.28 16.36 16.52
C SER A 233 -5.17 17.66 15.73
N ASP A 234 -6.30 18.37 15.64
CA ASP A 234 -6.41 19.71 15.06
C ASP A 234 -6.05 19.76 13.58
N ILE A 235 -6.26 18.64 12.88
CA ILE A 235 -6.11 18.56 11.44
C ILE A 235 -7.45 18.97 10.84
N TRP A 236 -7.41 20.08 10.10
CA TRP A 236 -8.56 20.60 9.40
C TRP A 236 -8.58 19.97 8.00
N PRO A 237 -9.62 19.19 7.66
CA PRO A 237 -9.93 19.05 6.26
C PRO A 237 -10.46 20.43 5.87
N GLU A 238 -9.65 21.26 5.19
CA GLU A 238 -10.14 22.52 4.64
C GLU A 238 -11.17 22.20 3.54
N PHE A 239 -12.37 21.78 3.92
CA PHE A 239 -13.52 21.79 3.03
C PHE A 239 -13.90 23.25 2.85
N LEU A 240 -13.22 23.93 1.94
CA LEU A 240 -13.54 25.30 1.62
C LEU A 240 -15.03 25.36 1.21
N PRO A 241 -15.85 26.23 1.85
CA PRO A 241 -17.24 26.37 1.49
C PRO A 241 -17.39 26.60 -0.02
N GLY A 242 -18.11 25.72 -0.72
CA GLY A 242 -18.39 25.83 -2.15
C GLY A 242 -17.54 24.95 -3.08
N ILE A 243 -16.62 24.14 -2.56
CA ILE A 243 -15.93 23.11 -3.34
C ILE A 243 -16.81 21.85 -3.41
N SER A 244 -17.11 21.38 -4.62
CA SER A 244 -17.81 20.10 -4.81
C SER A 244 -16.90 18.93 -4.47
N GLU A 245 -17.39 17.99 -3.66
CA GLU A 245 -16.71 16.71 -3.43
C GLU A 245 -16.57 15.88 -4.71
N GLU A 246 -17.26 16.23 -5.80
CA GLU A 246 -17.09 15.62 -7.11
C GLU A 246 -15.84 16.14 -7.85
N ASP A 247 -15.35 17.31 -7.46
CA ASP A 247 -14.23 17.98 -8.13
C ASP A 247 -12.90 17.71 -7.40
N PHE A 248 -12.92 17.44 -6.10
CA PHE A 248 -11.70 17.26 -5.30
C PHE A 248 -11.69 16.00 -4.45
N VAL A 249 -10.49 15.52 -4.14
CA VAL A 249 -10.22 14.46 -3.18
C VAL A 249 -9.36 15.04 -2.05
N ALA A 250 -9.85 14.94 -0.81
CA ALA A 250 -9.06 15.15 0.39
C ALA A 250 -8.05 14.02 0.57
N VAL A 251 -6.77 14.39 0.65
CA VAL A 251 -5.63 13.49 0.79
C VAL A 251 -4.89 13.80 2.08
N LEU A 252 -4.86 12.82 2.97
CA LEU A 252 -4.02 12.82 4.18
C LEU A 252 -2.58 12.48 3.78
N ILE A 253 -1.62 13.33 4.16
CA ILE A 253 -0.21 13.16 3.83
C ILE A 253 0.61 13.08 5.11
N LEU A 254 1.29 11.96 5.32
CA LEU A 254 2.31 11.83 6.36
C LEU A 254 3.67 12.08 5.72
N HIS A 255 4.31 13.18 6.13
CA HIS A 255 5.58 13.67 5.58
C HIS A 255 6.76 13.19 6.40
N GLY A 256 7.96 13.28 5.82
CA GLY A 256 9.17 13.18 6.62
C GLY A 256 9.47 11.76 7.08
N ILE A 257 8.94 10.73 6.42
CA ILE A 257 9.04 9.35 6.89
C ILE A 257 10.48 8.87 6.68
N LYS A 258 11.15 8.61 7.80
CA LYS A 258 12.53 8.11 7.83
C LYS A 258 12.56 6.76 8.50
N VAL A 259 13.15 5.78 7.82
CA VAL A 259 13.31 4.42 8.29
C VAL A 259 14.79 4.13 8.53
N LYS A 260 15.13 3.70 9.74
CA LYS A 260 16.52 3.42 10.10
C LYS A 260 17.06 2.17 9.39
N ASP A 261 18.37 2.21 9.06
CA ASP A 261 19.15 1.10 8.49
C ASP A 261 18.59 0.48 7.20
N ASN A 262 17.73 1.21 6.49
CA ASN A 262 17.01 0.73 5.30
C ASN A 262 16.31 -0.63 5.49
N LYS A 263 15.84 -0.93 6.70
CA LYS A 263 15.13 -2.18 7.01
C LYS A 263 13.65 -2.13 6.58
N ARG A 264 12.99 -3.28 6.69
CA ARG A 264 11.52 -3.37 6.66
C ARG A 264 10.93 -2.40 7.68
N ALA A 265 9.83 -1.77 7.28
CA ALA A 265 9.10 -0.88 8.15
C ALA A 265 7.62 -0.90 7.80
N ARG A 266 6.78 -0.79 8.83
CA ARG A 266 5.35 -0.65 8.68
C ARG A 266 4.73 0.12 9.84
N PHE A 267 3.78 0.97 9.50
CA PHE A 267 2.79 1.50 10.44
C PHE A 267 1.42 1.55 9.76
N ASP A 268 0.38 1.51 10.58
CA ASP A 268 -1.00 1.67 10.12
C ASP A 268 -1.51 3.05 10.54
N VAL A 269 -2.38 3.64 9.73
CA VAL A 269 -2.98 4.95 9.96
C VAL A 269 -4.47 4.79 10.12
N TYR A 270 -5.01 5.43 11.15
CA TYR A 270 -6.44 5.49 11.43
C TYR A 270 -6.89 6.94 11.56
N ILE A 271 -8.14 7.20 11.22
CA ILE A 271 -8.78 8.51 11.37
C ILE A 271 -10.06 8.40 12.21
N GLY A 272 -10.43 9.49 12.88
CA GLY A 272 -11.71 9.58 13.58
C GLY A 272 -12.00 11.00 14.06
N SER A 273 -12.97 11.11 14.96
CA SER A 273 -13.34 12.38 15.59
C SER A 273 -12.45 12.68 16.82
N PRO A 274 -12.08 13.95 17.09
CA PRO A 274 -11.26 14.33 18.24
C PRO A 274 -11.85 13.92 19.59
N ASP A 275 -13.17 13.98 19.72
CA ASP A 275 -13.93 13.57 20.92
C ASP A 275 -14.41 12.10 20.84
N GLY A 276 -13.99 11.38 19.80
CA GLY A 276 -14.36 9.99 19.56
C GLY A 276 -13.59 9.01 20.45
N ARG A 277 -14.07 7.76 20.49
CA ARG A 277 -13.39 6.68 21.22
C ARG A 277 -12.46 5.93 20.27
N ALA A 278 -11.44 5.26 20.82
CA ALA A 278 -10.49 4.46 20.03
C ALA A 278 -11.17 3.39 19.15
N GLU A 279 -12.32 2.87 19.59
CA GLU A 279 -13.13 1.90 18.85
C GLU A 279 -13.90 2.48 17.65
N ASP A 280 -14.03 3.80 17.60
CA ASP A 280 -14.69 4.55 16.52
C ASP A 280 -13.67 4.92 15.41
N LEU A 281 -12.38 4.64 15.61
CA LEU A 281 -11.33 4.87 14.62
C LEU A 281 -11.46 3.97 13.39
N VAL A 282 -11.21 4.58 12.24
CA VAL A 282 -11.36 3.97 10.92
C VAL A 282 -9.99 3.82 10.27
N TYR A 283 -9.70 2.63 9.77
CA TYR A 283 -8.45 2.39 9.04
C TYR A 283 -8.39 3.21 7.74
N ALA A 284 -7.35 4.03 7.61
CA ALA A 284 -7.12 4.88 6.45
C ALA A 284 -6.09 4.29 5.47
N GLY A 285 -5.13 3.52 5.97
CA GLY A 285 -4.09 2.91 5.14
C GLY A 285 -2.86 2.51 5.94
N SER A 286 -1.83 2.06 5.24
CA SER A 286 -0.55 1.68 5.87
C SER A 286 0.61 2.14 5.01
N PHE A 287 1.68 2.54 5.66
CA PHE A 287 3.00 2.59 5.03
C PHE A 287 3.63 1.22 5.14
N THR A 288 4.08 0.63 4.03
CA THR A 288 4.84 -0.64 4.05
C THR A 288 6.07 -0.51 3.17
N ARG A 289 7.24 -0.77 3.75
CA ARG A 289 8.53 -0.66 3.08
C ARG A 289 9.27 -1.98 3.11
N LEU A 290 9.92 -2.30 1.98
CA LEU A 290 10.84 -3.42 1.85
C LEU A 290 12.26 -3.04 2.23
N SER A 291 13.02 -4.04 2.66
CA SER A 291 14.46 -3.90 2.82
C SER A 291 15.13 -3.66 1.46
N HIS A 292 15.97 -2.64 1.39
CA HIS A 292 16.75 -2.32 0.19
C HIS A 292 18.10 -1.70 0.56
N THR A 293 19.08 -1.84 -0.32
CA THR A 293 20.48 -1.44 -0.07
C THR A 293 20.74 0.06 -0.23
N HIS A 294 19.90 0.77 -0.98
CA HIS A 294 20.02 2.20 -1.23
C HIS A 294 19.13 2.99 -0.27
N GLY A 295 19.54 4.19 0.15
CA GLY A 295 18.77 4.96 1.14
C GLY A 295 17.69 5.78 0.46
N GLU A 296 16.46 5.30 0.39
CA GLU A 296 15.32 6.22 0.35
C GLU A 296 15.14 6.82 1.74
N THR A 297 15.68 8.02 1.89
CA THR A 297 15.49 8.87 3.06
C THR A 297 14.45 9.91 2.71
N ASP A 298 13.44 10.09 3.57
CA ASP A 298 12.48 11.20 3.49
C ASP A 298 11.39 10.99 2.42
N VAL A 299 10.55 9.97 2.62
CA VAL A 299 9.36 9.70 1.78
C VAL A 299 8.07 10.14 2.50
N SER A 300 6.98 10.23 1.76
CA SER A 300 5.65 10.57 2.24
C SER A 300 4.66 9.42 1.97
N LEU A 301 3.66 9.27 2.85
CA LEU A 301 2.49 8.42 2.61
C LEU A 301 1.30 9.31 2.26
N LYS A 302 0.68 9.12 1.09
CA LYS A 302 -0.54 9.82 0.66
C LYS A 302 -1.75 8.88 0.71
N LEU A 303 -2.79 9.25 1.44
CA LEU A 303 -4.01 8.47 1.63
C LEU A 303 -5.23 9.31 1.23
N GLY A 304 -5.97 8.87 0.22
CA GLY A 304 -7.28 9.46 -0.08
C GLY A 304 -8.27 9.12 1.03
N ILE A 305 -8.85 10.13 1.66
CA ILE A 305 -9.74 9.96 2.82
C ILE A 305 -11.17 10.45 2.57
N THR A 306 -11.49 10.98 1.38
CA THR A 306 -12.83 11.54 1.11
C THR A 306 -13.92 10.47 1.25
N SER A 307 -13.69 9.29 0.72
CA SER A 307 -14.60 8.14 0.88
C SER A 307 -14.71 7.65 2.32
N LEU A 308 -13.66 7.80 3.13
CA LEU A 308 -13.65 7.39 4.54
C LEU A 308 -14.41 8.39 5.42
N LEU A 309 -14.21 9.69 5.17
CA LEU A 309 -14.96 10.73 5.85
C LEU A 309 -16.47 10.49 5.68
N ARG A 310 -16.90 10.12 4.47
CA ARG A 310 -18.29 9.81 4.14
C ARG A 310 -18.89 8.58 4.82
N ASN A 311 -18.19 7.46 4.70
CA ASN A 311 -18.76 6.16 5.09
C ASN A 311 -18.79 5.92 6.60
N PHE A 312 -18.11 6.74 7.40
CA PHE A 312 -17.86 6.45 8.82
C PHE A 312 -18.21 7.60 9.77
N GLU A 313 -19.15 8.46 9.42
CA GLU A 313 -19.71 9.52 10.30
C GLU A 313 -18.67 10.56 10.77
N VAL A 314 -17.52 10.65 10.11
CA VAL A 314 -16.49 11.69 10.35
C VAL A 314 -16.81 12.97 9.55
N GLU A 315 -17.75 12.93 8.60
CA GLU A 315 -18.14 14.07 7.74
C GLU A 315 -18.48 15.36 8.52
N ASN A 316 -19.13 15.21 9.69
CA ASN A 316 -19.57 16.36 10.49
C ASN A 316 -18.51 16.87 11.46
N ALA A 317 -17.32 16.26 11.49
CA ALA A 317 -16.25 16.67 12.36
C ALA A 317 -15.54 17.89 11.77
N GLU A 318 -15.62 19.05 12.44
CA GLU A 318 -14.87 20.26 12.04
C GLU A 318 -13.35 20.03 12.02
N LYS A 319 -12.89 19.01 12.76
CA LYS A 319 -11.51 18.56 12.86
C LYS A 319 -11.49 17.05 12.86
N ILE A 320 -10.42 16.45 12.35
CA ILE A 320 -10.16 15.03 12.52
C ILE A 320 -8.99 14.78 13.47
N VAL A 321 -8.96 13.57 14.01
CA VAL A 321 -7.78 13.01 14.68
C VAL A 321 -7.17 11.93 13.80
N VAL A 322 -5.84 11.88 13.75
CA VAL A 322 -5.07 10.85 13.05
C VAL A 322 -4.30 10.05 14.09
N GLU A 323 -4.53 8.74 14.13
CA GLU A 323 -3.76 7.82 14.96
C GLU A 323 -2.84 6.96 14.10
N VAL A 324 -1.54 7.05 14.37
CA VAL A 324 -0.49 6.30 13.66
C VAL A 324 0.04 5.21 14.58
N ILE A 325 -0.06 3.96 14.17
CA ILE A 325 0.25 2.79 14.98
C ILE A 325 1.48 2.09 14.42
N PRO A 326 2.64 2.10 15.11
CA PRO A 326 3.83 1.37 14.65
C PRO A 326 3.58 -0.13 14.67
N ARG A 327 4.10 -0.82 13.65
CA ARG A 327 4.03 -2.28 13.53
C ARG A 327 5.39 -2.94 13.43
N GLU A 328 6.27 -2.40 12.61
CA GLU A 328 7.60 -2.95 12.36
C GLU A 328 8.58 -1.83 11.99
N GLY A 329 9.83 -1.97 12.41
CA GLY A 329 10.92 -1.04 12.06
C GLY A 329 11.01 0.20 12.96
N ASP A 330 12.16 0.85 12.90
CA ASP A 330 12.44 2.11 13.60
C ASP A 330 12.10 3.27 12.66
N ILE A 331 11.00 3.98 12.95
CA ILE A 331 10.41 4.99 12.06
C ILE A 331 10.36 6.35 12.75
N THR A 332 10.66 7.42 12.01
CA THR A 332 10.38 8.80 12.40
C THR A 332 9.43 9.43 11.39
N ILE A 333 8.46 10.22 11.85
CA ILE A 333 7.51 10.96 11.02
C ILE A 333 7.74 12.45 11.24
N GLY A 334 7.86 13.21 10.15
CA GLY A 334 8.13 14.65 10.19
C GLY A 334 6.89 15.50 10.43
N GLY A 335 5.73 15.09 9.90
CA GLY A 335 4.47 15.83 10.07
C GLY A 335 3.30 15.18 9.32
N VAL A 336 2.10 15.71 9.50
CA VAL A 336 0.85 15.19 8.89
C VAL A 336 -0.07 16.30 8.40
N SER A 337 -0.26 16.47 7.09
CA SER A 337 -1.18 17.49 6.53
C SER A 337 -2.36 16.86 5.79
N ILE A 338 -3.36 17.68 5.44
CA ILE A 338 -4.36 17.35 4.44
C ILE A 338 -4.23 18.32 3.28
N GLU A 339 -4.30 17.80 2.06
CA GLU A 339 -4.36 18.58 0.82
C GLU A 339 -5.61 18.20 0.02
N LEU A 340 -6.15 19.15 -0.73
CA LEU A 340 -7.21 18.89 -1.70
C LEU A 340 -6.58 18.76 -3.09
N LEU A 341 -6.73 17.58 -3.70
CA LEU A 341 -6.28 17.34 -5.07
C LEU A 341 -7.46 17.35 -6.02
N GLU A 342 -7.32 18.06 -7.14
CA GLU A 342 -8.34 18.13 -8.18
C GLU A 342 -8.46 16.76 -8.88
N SER A 343 -9.70 16.33 -9.11
CA SER A 343 -10.01 15.04 -9.72
C SER A 343 -9.75 15.08 -11.21
N ASN A 344 -8.97 14.11 -11.69
CA ASN A 344 -8.52 14.11 -13.08
C ASN A 344 -9.54 13.63 -14.08
#